data_AF-A0A2H0PD22-F1
#
_entry.id   AF-A0A2H0PD22-F1
#
_cell.length_a   1.000
_cell.length_b   1.000
_cell.length_c   1.000
_cell.angle_alpha   90.00
_cell.angle_beta   90.00
_cell.angle_gamma   90.00
#
_symmetry.space_group_name_H-M   'P 1'
#
loop_
_entity.id
_entity.type
_entity.pdbx_description
1 polymer ?
#
loop_
_entity_poly.entity_id
_entity_poly.type
_entity_poly.pdbx_seq_one_letter_code
_entity_poly.pdbx_strand_id
1 'polypeptide(L)'
;MNCPLCSTTTKDDAAECPSCGAIFAKLRERKRREKEEAAAALAQIQAPPPSRRFNLWTLRIAAGVIVVAWLIGFGLYYRSRLLNAPNERKPRASRPALAKVRMRDPVTGKFKEVEVLQSPRSAPPDGSERRFEPAPENRDDRPAEAPRYDPDFDD
;
A
#
# COMPACT_ATOMS: atom_id res chain seq x y z
N MET A 1 -14.08 -44.23 -36.28
CA MET A 1 -13.69 -42.97 -35.57
C MET A 1 -14.90 -42.09 -35.27
N ASN A 2 -14.80 -41.13 -34.35
CA ASN A 2 -15.88 -40.15 -34.11
C ASN A 2 -15.61 -38.85 -34.86
N CYS A 3 -16.65 -38.28 -35.47
CA CYS A 3 -16.56 -36.97 -36.12
C CYS A 3 -16.31 -35.86 -35.06
N PRO A 4 -15.27 -35.02 -35.19
CA PRO A 4 -14.96 -33.99 -34.19
C PRO A 4 -15.97 -32.83 -34.15
N LEU A 5 -16.89 -32.74 -35.10
CA LEU A 5 -17.91 -31.68 -35.16
C LEU A 5 -19.24 -32.09 -34.53
N CYS A 6 -19.68 -33.33 -34.77
CA CYS A 6 -20.99 -33.82 -34.35
C CYS A 6 -20.93 -35.06 -33.45
N SER A 7 -19.73 -35.55 -33.12
CA SER A 7 -19.47 -36.75 -32.31
C SER A 7 -20.01 -38.09 -32.86
N THR A 8 -20.68 -38.09 -34.02
CA THR A 8 -21.22 -39.29 -34.64
C THR A 8 -20.10 -40.27 -35.04
N THR A 9 -20.32 -41.55 -34.79
CA THR A 9 -19.40 -42.63 -35.16
C THR A 9 -19.44 -42.87 -36.66
N THR A 10 -18.28 -42.80 -37.32
CA THR A 10 -18.10 -43.04 -38.76
C THR A 10 -17.09 -44.15 -39.01
N LYS A 11 -17.21 -44.82 -40.18
CA LYS A 11 -16.21 -45.79 -40.65
C LYS A 11 -14.85 -45.10 -40.83
N ASP A 12 -13.79 -45.88 -40.66
CA ASP A 12 -12.42 -45.34 -40.66
C ASP A 12 -11.94 -44.86 -42.06
N ASP A 13 -12.63 -45.24 -43.13
CA ASP A 13 -12.28 -44.82 -44.49
C ASP A 13 -13.31 -43.87 -45.13
N ALA A 14 -14.25 -43.34 -44.34
CA ALA A 14 -15.24 -42.41 -44.87
C ALA A 14 -14.59 -41.06 -45.25
N ALA A 15 -14.81 -40.58 -46.48
CA ALA A 15 -14.33 -39.27 -46.93
C ALA A 15 -15.11 -38.10 -46.31
N GLU A 16 -16.38 -38.36 -45.95
CA GLU A 16 -17.32 -37.37 -45.42
C GLU A 16 -18.16 -37.95 -44.28
N CYS A 17 -18.54 -37.11 -43.32
CA CYS A 17 -19.44 -37.52 -42.24
C CYS A 17 -20.89 -37.57 -42.75
N PRO A 18 -21.60 -38.71 -42.63
CA PRO A 18 -22.98 -38.84 -43.10
C PRO A 18 -23.98 -38.00 -42.30
N SER A 19 -23.63 -37.58 -41.09
CA SER A 19 -24.54 -36.83 -40.21
C SER A 19 -24.46 -35.32 -40.41
N CYS A 20 -23.27 -34.78 -40.69
CA CYS A 20 -23.06 -33.33 -40.75
C CYS A 20 -22.43 -32.83 -42.05
N GLY A 21 -22.10 -33.73 -43.00
CA GLY A 21 -21.49 -33.37 -44.28
C GLY A 21 -20.04 -32.88 -44.19
N ALA A 22 -19.37 -33.17 -43.07
CA ALA A 22 -18.00 -32.70 -42.88
C ALA A 22 -17.00 -33.55 -43.66
N ILE A 23 -16.23 -32.92 -44.54
CA ILE A 23 -15.16 -33.56 -45.32
C ILE A 23 -13.91 -33.73 -44.44
N PHE A 24 -13.54 -34.99 -44.15
CA PHE A 24 -12.45 -35.29 -43.23
C PHE A 24 -11.09 -34.80 -43.73
N ALA A 25 -10.86 -34.78 -45.05
CA ALA A 25 -9.62 -34.26 -45.63
C ALA A 25 -9.39 -32.78 -45.28
N LYS A 26 -10.43 -31.94 -45.43
CA LYS A 26 -10.38 -30.50 -45.11
C LYS A 26 -10.17 -30.25 -43.62
N LEU A 27 -10.78 -31.08 -42.78
CA LEU A 27 -10.61 -31.05 -41.33
C LEU A 27 -9.18 -31.37 -40.89
N ARG A 28 -8.54 -32.38 -41.52
CA ARG A 28 -7.14 -32.73 -41.25
C ARG A 28 -6.21 -31.59 -41.64
N GLU A 29 -6.46 -30.94 -42.79
CA GLU A 29 -5.66 -29.79 -43.22
C GLU A 29 -5.79 -28.61 -42.25
N ARG A 30 -7.02 -28.30 -41.80
CA ARG A 30 -7.25 -27.22 -40.82
C ARG A 30 -6.55 -27.50 -39.49
N LYS A 31 -6.68 -28.72 -38.94
CA LYS A 31 -5.96 -29.12 -37.71
C LYS A 31 -4.44 -29.03 -37.86
N ARG A 32 -3.90 -29.31 -39.05
CA ARG A 32 -2.47 -29.18 -39.31
C ARG A 32 -2.03 -27.72 -39.24
N ARG A 33 -2.77 -26.80 -39.87
CA ARG A 33 -2.51 -25.35 -39.78
C ARG A 33 -2.61 -24.83 -38.35
N GLU A 34 -3.65 -25.22 -37.62
CA GLU A 34 -3.83 -24.85 -36.20
C GLU A 34 -2.66 -25.33 -35.33
N LYS A 35 -2.11 -26.53 -35.59
CA LYS A 35 -0.92 -27.03 -34.90
C LYS A 35 0.34 -26.26 -35.25
N GLU A 36 0.51 -25.90 -36.52
CA GLU A 36 1.66 -25.11 -36.99
C GLU A 36 1.60 -23.68 -36.41
N GLU A 37 0.43 -23.06 -36.37
CA GLU A 37 0.20 -21.75 -35.73
C GLU A 37 0.40 -21.80 -34.21
N ALA A 38 -0.12 -22.83 -33.54
CA ALA A 38 0.09 -23.03 -32.11
C ALA A 38 1.57 -23.27 -31.77
N ALA A 39 2.29 -24.03 -32.61
CA ALA A 39 3.72 -24.23 -32.45
C ALA A 39 4.51 -22.92 -32.66
N ALA A 40 4.12 -22.10 -33.64
CA ALA A 40 4.73 -20.79 -33.86
C ALA A 40 4.45 -19.82 -32.70
N ALA A 41 3.23 -19.81 -32.16
CA ALA A 41 2.87 -19.01 -30.99
C ALA A 41 3.64 -19.45 -29.74
N LEU A 42 3.76 -20.76 -29.51
CA LEU A 42 4.58 -21.30 -28.42
C LEU A 42 6.06 -20.95 -28.60
N ALA A 43 6.58 -20.97 -29.82
CA ALA A 43 7.95 -20.55 -30.11
C ALA A 43 8.17 -19.06 -29.79
N GLN A 44 7.16 -18.19 -29.98
CA GLN A 44 7.24 -16.78 -29.58
C GLN A 44 7.24 -16.61 -28.06
N ILE A 45 6.47 -17.42 -27.32
CA ILE A 45 6.44 -17.37 -25.86
C ILE A 45 7.71 -17.96 -25.24
N GLN A 46 8.24 -19.03 -25.83
CA GLN A 46 9.49 -19.67 -25.39
C GLN A 46 10.75 -18.91 -25.85
N ALA A 47 10.63 -17.94 -26.75
CA ALA A 47 11.76 -17.09 -27.11
C ALA A 47 12.27 -16.45 -25.80
N PRO A 48 13.51 -16.73 -25.38
CA PRO A 48 14.04 -16.15 -24.16
C PRO A 48 13.93 -14.64 -24.30
N PRO A 49 13.39 -13.93 -23.28
CA PRO A 49 13.27 -12.48 -23.36
C PRO A 49 14.65 -11.94 -23.73
N PRO A 50 14.74 -11.01 -24.71
CA PRO A 50 16.03 -10.48 -25.13
C PRO A 50 16.72 -10.00 -23.86
N SER A 51 17.87 -10.62 -23.53
CA SER A 51 18.55 -10.34 -22.27
C SER A 51 18.84 -8.86 -22.27
N ARG A 52 18.07 -8.12 -21.46
CA ARG A 52 18.14 -6.68 -21.39
C ARG A 52 19.53 -6.42 -20.84
N ARG A 53 20.48 -6.13 -21.73
CA ARG A 53 21.86 -5.79 -21.37
C ARG A 53 21.78 -4.46 -20.66
N PHE A 54 21.42 -4.50 -19.38
CA PHE A 54 21.57 -3.37 -18.50
C PHE A 54 23.06 -3.13 -18.43
N ASN A 55 23.51 -2.13 -19.19
CA ASN A 55 24.88 -1.69 -19.14
C ASN A 55 25.17 -1.33 -17.67
N LEU A 56 26.10 -2.07 -17.06
CA LEU A 56 26.46 -1.92 -15.66
C LEU A 56 26.83 -0.46 -15.32
N TRP A 57 27.35 0.25 -16.31
CA TRP A 57 27.67 1.67 -16.26
C TRP A 57 26.43 2.55 -16.08
N THR A 58 25.33 2.29 -16.81
CA THR A 58 24.07 3.04 -16.68
C THR A 58 23.43 2.82 -15.32
N LEU A 59 23.52 1.59 -14.80
CA LEU A 59 23.02 1.27 -13.45
C LEU A 59 23.82 2.02 -12.37
N ARG A 60 25.14 2.13 -12.52
CA ARG A 60 26.01 2.92 -11.63
C ARG A 60 25.70 4.40 -11.68
N ILE A 61 25.45 4.96 -12.87
CA ILE A 61 25.06 6.37 -13.02
C ILE A 61 23.71 6.62 -12.34
N ALA A 62 22.72 5.75 -12.59
CA ALA A 62 21.40 5.87 -11.98
C ALA A 62 21.49 5.85 -10.44
N ALA A 63 22.26 4.91 -9.89
CA ALA A 63 22.51 4.85 -8.45
C ALA A 63 23.19 6.12 -7.92
N GLY A 64 24.19 6.65 -8.63
CA GLY A 64 24.87 7.89 -8.28
C GLY A 64 23.93 9.09 -8.24
N VAL A 65 23.05 9.24 -9.23
CA VAL A 65 22.06 10.32 -9.29
C VAL A 65 21.09 10.26 -8.11
N ILE A 66 20.63 9.06 -7.75
CA ILE A 66 19.72 8.86 -6.60
C ILE A 66 20.39 9.30 -5.30
N VAL A 67 21.64 8.92 -5.06
CA VAL A 67 22.38 9.30 -3.84
C VAL A 67 22.59 10.81 -3.76
N VAL A 68 22.98 11.44 -4.88
CA VAL A 68 23.18 12.90 -4.92
C VAL A 68 21.86 13.64 -4.66
N ALA A 69 20.76 13.22 -5.28
CA ALA A 69 19.45 13.80 -5.04
C ALA A 69 19.02 13.66 -3.57
N TRP A 70 19.29 12.50 -2.96
CA TRP A 70 18.98 12.26 -1.55
C TRP A 70 19.81 13.17 -0.62
N LEU A 71 21.10 13.34 -0.88
CA LEU A 71 21.96 14.24 -0.09
C LEU A 71 21.54 15.71 -0.22
N ILE A 72 21.12 16.14 -1.41
CA ILE A 72 20.58 17.50 -1.61
C ILE A 72 19.29 17.67 -0.80
N GLY A 73 18.35 16.73 -0.90
CA GLY A 73 17.11 16.75 -0.14
C GLY A 73 17.36 16.75 1.37
N PHE A 74 18.29 15.93 1.85
CA PHE A 74 18.69 15.85 3.25
C PHE A 74 19.33 17.16 3.74
N GLY A 75 20.18 17.79 2.94
CA GLY A 75 20.77 19.09 3.24
C GLY A 75 19.73 20.20 3.34
N LEU A 76 18.77 20.23 2.41
CA LEU A 76 17.64 21.17 2.46
C LEU A 76 16.75 20.93 3.68
N TYR A 77 16.50 19.67 4.04
CA TYR A 77 15.75 19.29 5.24
C TYR A 77 16.45 19.79 6.51
N TYR A 78 17.75 19.54 6.66
CA TYR A 78 18.51 20.01 7.83
C TYR A 78 18.57 21.53 7.91
N ARG A 79 18.79 22.21 6.77
CA ARG A 79 18.77 23.67 6.72
C ARG A 79 17.41 24.22 7.14
N SER A 80 16.31 23.66 6.62
CA SER A 80 14.95 24.03 7.01
C SER A 80 14.73 23.78 8.50
N ARG A 81 15.16 22.64 9.03
CA ARG A 81 15.04 22.30 10.45
C ARG A 81 15.85 23.22 11.36
N LEU A 82 17.02 23.69 10.94
CA LEU A 82 17.83 24.63 11.71
C LEU A 82 17.22 26.04 11.71
N LEU A 83 16.67 26.48 10.58
CA LEU A 83 16.02 27.79 10.46
C LEU A 83 14.64 27.81 11.15
N ASN A 84 13.92 26.71 11.07
CA ASN A 84 12.61 26.51 11.70
C ASN A 84 12.73 25.78 13.03
N ALA A 85 13.93 25.66 13.60
CA ALA A 85 14.06 25.19 14.97
C ALA A 85 13.15 26.11 15.77
N PRO A 86 12.05 25.58 16.34
CA PRO A 86 11.11 26.41 17.03
C PRO A 86 11.96 27.17 18.04
N ASN A 87 11.92 28.50 17.97
CA ASN A 87 12.28 29.29 19.13
C ASN A 87 11.37 28.75 20.21
N GLU A 88 11.83 27.73 20.93
CA GLU A 88 11.44 27.43 22.28
C GLU A 88 11.74 28.74 22.98
N ARG A 89 10.75 29.63 22.88
CA ARG A 89 10.59 30.77 23.73
C ARG A 89 10.61 30.11 25.08
N LYS A 90 11.79 30.11 25.73
CA LYS A 90 11.97 29.75 27.13
C LYS A 90 10.67 30.20 27.79
N PRO A 91 9.86 29.28 28.34
CA PRO A 91 8.52 29.59 28.80
C PRO A 91 8.65 30.90 29.56
N ARG A 92 8.10 31.97 28.96
CA ARG A 92 8.31 33.34 29.41
C ARG A 92 7.90 33.25 30.86
N ALA A 93 8.84 33.34 31.80
CA ALA A 93 8.59 33.11 33.21
C ALA A 93 7.32 33.88 33.52
N SER A 94 6.22 33.14 33.64
CA SER A 94 4.90 33.75 33.71
C SER A 94 5.00 34.55 34.98
N ARG A 95 4.95 35.89 34.85
CA ARG A 95 4.86 36.77 36.01
C ARG A 95 3.78 36.15 36.88
N PRO A 96 4.08 35.81 38.16
CA PRO A 96 3.11 35.13 39.00
C PRO A 96 1.83 35.94 38.93
N ALA A 97 0.77 35.31 38.42
CA ALA A 97 -0.52 35.96 38.33
C ALA A 97 -0.93 36.26 39.77
N LEU A 98 -0.94 37.54 40.15
CA LEU A 98 -1.43 37.98 41.45
C LEU A 98 -2.92 37.63 41.51
N ALA A 99 -3.22 36.51 42.14
CA ALA A 99 -4.59 36.10 42.39
C ALA A 99 -5.16 36.96 43.51
N LYS A 100 -6.14 37.81 43.18
CA LYS A 100 -6.91 38.56 44.17
C LYS A 100 -7.90 37.62 44.83
N VAL A 101 -7.76 37.40 46.14
CA VAL A 101 -8.68 36.57 46.92
C VAL A 101 -9.51 37.49 47.80
N ARG A 102 -10.84 37.29 47.81
CA ARG A 102 -11.75 37.98 48.72
C ARG A 102 -11.76 37.26 50.05
N MET A 103 -11.23 37.90 51.10
CA MET A 103 -11.24 37.38 52.45
C MET A 103 -12.27 38.13 53.29
N ARG A 104 -13.07 37.41 54.07
CA ARG A 104 -14.03 38.02 55.00
C ARG A 104 -13.28 38.37 56.28
N ASP A 105 -13.28 39.64 56.64
CA ASP A 105 -12.61 40.15 57.83
C ASP A 105 -13.40 39.68 59.08
N PRO A 106 -12.81 38.86 59.98
CA PRO A 106 -13.55 38.19 61.04
C PRO A 106 -14.11 39.15 62.10
N VAL A 107 -13.51 40.34 62.23
CA VAL A 107 -13.94 41.34 63.23
C VAL A 107 -15.09 42.19 62.70
N THR A 108 -15.06 42.53 61.41
CA THR A 108 -16.03 43.48 60.83
C THR A 108 -17.07 42.83 59.93
N GLY A 109 -16.91 41.57 59.57
CA GLY A 109 -17.80 40.82 58.69
C GLY A 109 -17.81 41.27 57.23
N LYS A 110 -17.07 42.32 56.88
CA LYS A 110 -16.96 42.87 55.52
C LYS A 110 -15.91 42.11 54.71
N PHE A 111 -16.15 41.99 53.40
CA PHE A 111 -15.18 41.40 52.49
C PHE A 111 -14.15 42.44 52.07
N LYS A 112 -12.87 42.08 52.14
CA LYS A 112 -11.76 42.87 51.58
C LYS A 112 -11.02 42.01 50.56
N GLU A 113 -10.61 42.64 49.46
CA GLU A 113 -9.71 42.02 48.48
C GLU A 113 -8.28 42.14 49.00
N VAL A 114 -7.60 41.00 49.13
CA VAL A 114 -6.19 40.95 49.54
C VAL A 114 -5.42 40.26 48.42
N GLU A 115 -4.34 40.89 47.96
CA GLU A 115 -3.39 40.26 47.04
C GLU A 115 -2.52 39.30 47.83
N VAL A 116 -2.70 38.01 47.57
CA VAL A 116 -1.89 36.96 48.20
C VAL A 116 -0.90 36.47 47.16
N LEU A 117 0.40 36.53 47.48
CA LEU A 117 1.40 35.78 46.71
C LEU A 117 1.10 34.29 46.87
N GLN A 118 0.46 33.69 45.88
CA GLN A 118 0.28 32.25 45.85
C GLN A 118 1.66 31.59 45.69
N SER A 119 2.10 30.89 46.74
CA SER A 119 3.26 30.02 46.64
C SER A 119 2.98 28.97 45.56
N PRO A 120 3.90 28.71 44.61
CA PRO A 120 3.66 27.87 43.43
C PRO A 120 3.45 26.37 43.73
N ARG A 121 3.18 25.98 44.98
CA ARG A 121 3.21 24.59 45.44
C ARG A 121 1.88 23.84 45.30
N SER A 122 0.84 24.45 44.75
CA SER A 122 -0.46 23.81 44.57
C SER A 122 -1.15 24.28 43.29
N ALA A 123 -0.47 24.19 42.15
CA ALA A 123 -1.19 24.11 40.89
C ALA A 123 -1.96 22.78 40.90
N PRO A 124 -3.30 22.78 40.81
CA PRO A 124 -4.02 21.53 40.56
C PRO A 124 -3.47 20.93 39.25
N PRO A 125 -3.31 19.61 39.15
CA PRO A 125 -2.86 18.98 37.92
C PRO A 125 -3.76 19.46 36.79
N ASP A 126 -3.15 20.10 35.80
CA ASP A 126 -3.78 20.65 34.62
C ASP A 126 -4.81 19.65 34.10
N GLY A 127 -6.08 20.04 34.15
CA GLY A 127 -7.24 19.33 33.65
C GLY A 127 -7.22 19.20 32.12
N SER A 128 -6.04 19.01 31.54
CA SER A 128 -5.86 18.29 30.29
C SER A 128 -6.50 16.91 30.45
N GLU A 129 -7.80 16.87 30.21
CA GLU A 129 -8.50 15.69 29.76
C GLU A 129 -7.59 15.02 28.74
N ARG A 130 -6.90 13.96 29.16
CA ARG A 130 -6.35 13.00 28.23
C ARG A 130 -7.56 12.47 27.50
N ARG A 131 -7.88 13.10 26.37
CA ARG A 131 -8.76 12.56 25.35
C ARG A 131 -8.16 11.20 25.05
N PHE A 132 -8.77 10.17 25.61
CA PHE A 132 -8.45 8.79 25.30
C PHE A 132 -8.63 8.67 23.79
N GLU A 133 -7.53 8.73 23.04
CA GLU A 133 -7.55 8.28 21.67
C GLU A 133 -7.87 6.78 21.75
N PRO A 134 -9.01 6.34 21.17
CA PRO A 134 -9.30 4.92 21.12
C PRO A 134 -8.16 4.24 20.36
N ALA A 135 -7.70 3.12 20.89
CA ALA A 135 -6.65 2.31 20.27
C ALA A 135 -6.97 2.08 18.79
N PRO A 136 -5.99 2.16 17.88
CA PRO A 136 -6.23 1.93 16.46
C PRO A 136 -6.86 0.56 16.28
N GLU A 137 -8.09 0.56 15.79
CA GLU A 137 -8.85 -0.63 15.45
C GLU A 137 -8.08 -1.34 14.33
N ASN A 138 -7.47 -2.47 14.68
CA ASN A 138 -6.61 -3.26 13.81
C ASN A 138 -7.52 -3.96 12.78
N ARG A 139 -7.84 -3.22 11.71
CA ARG A 139 -8.77 -3.61 10.67
C ARG A 139 -8.03 -4.40 9.58
N ASP A 140 -7.58 -5.60 9.95
CA ASP A 140 -7.20 -6.63 9.00
C ASP A 140 -8.47 -7.33 8.46
N ASP A 141 -9.34 -6.57 7.80
CA ASP A 141 -10.46 -7.07 6.99
C ASP A 141 -9.93 -7.62 5.64
N ARG A 142 -8.92 -8.50 5.67
CA ARG A 142 -8.49 -9.20 4.46
C ARG A 142 -9.40 -10.42 4.31
N PRO A 143 -10.31 -10.44 3.32
CA PRO A 143 -11.14 -11.62 3.09
C PRO A 143 -10.21 -12.81 2.81
N ALA A 144 -10.45 -13.92 3.51
CA ALA A 144 -9.74 -15.16 3.31
C ALA A 144 -9.85 -15.55 1.82
N GLU A 145 -8.72 -15.55 1.12
CA GLU A 145 -8.62 -16.00 -0.25
C GLU A 145 -9.02 -17.48 -0.27
N ALA A 146 -10.13 -17.80 -0.94
CA ALA A 146 -10.59 -19.17 -1.05
C ALA A 146 -9.52 -20.01 -1.77
N PRO A 147 -9.24 -21.24 -1.29
CA PRO A 147 -8.26 -22.11 -1.94
C PRO A 147 -8.68 -22.38 -3.38
N ARG A 148 -7.77 -22.10 -4.33
CA ARG A 148 -7.95 -22.49 -5.73
C ARG A 148 -7.87 -24.01 -5.81
N TYR A 149 -8.95 -24.62 -6.29
CA TYR A 149 -9.00 -26.03 -6.64
C TYR A 149 -8.28 -26.22 -7.99
N ASP A 150 -7.12 -26.87 -7.99
CA ASP A 150 -6.43 -27.31 -9.20
C ASP A 150 -6.98 -28.70 -9.60
N PRO A 151 -7.65 -28.84 -10.76
CA PRO A 151 -8.31 -30.09 -11.17
C PRO A 151 -7.38 -31.14 -11.80
N ASP A 152 -6.05 -30.93 -11.84
CA ASP A 152 -5.11 -31.80 -12.56
C ASP A 152 -4.42 -32.85 -11.68
N PHE A 153 -5.06 -33.32 -10.61
CA PHE A 153 -4.52 -34.35 -9.69
C PHE A 153 -5.36 -35.64 -9.75
N ASP A 154 -5.30 -36.35 -10.86
CA ASP A 154 -5.73 -37.75 -10.94
C ASP A 154 -4.69 -38.54 -11.77
N ASP A 155 -4.08 -39.54 -11.10
CA ASP A 155 -3.13 -40.55 -11.61
C ASP A 155 -3.76 -41.52 -12.64
#